data_AF-A0A0H3HJV4-F1
#
_entry.id   AF-A0A0H3HJV4-F1
#
_cell.length_a   1.000
_cell.length_b   1.000
_cell.length_c   1.000
_cell.angle_alpha   90.00
_cell.angle_beta   90.00
_cell.angle_gamma   90.00
#
_symmetry.space_group_name_H-M   'P 1'
#
loop_
_entity.id
_entity.type
_entity.pdbx_description
1 polymer ?
#
loop_
_entity_poly.entity_id
_entity_poly.type
_entity_poly.pdbx_seq_one_letter_code
_entity_poly.pdbx_strand_id
1 'polypeptide(L)'
;MYTGWMAPFPINRKLEAWEKEGGLPRIRQNGIGPNQRLGLVRISSDFIEWIDRRFLYRGMLNVSLVFLCVISFFIFGGWLAVRGSVSDGDERMFFMFSVLAPVAMIALLYYKILSKEFFTCVYYPIRFNRRTRNIHIFRDKRDGGILTVPWDSVFFHIGRGTDMKFLRDIRGEVMEGDIVKDTFALGHCAESDRPVLEMWEFIRRYMEEGPQAVAEVPLDKYVELSVAPTLKNCLISAVGFTNATTPTKRILLSPFIGLFTLVRWLVFKTCKEPQFPPEIEAECRVEPNDPNVWPIPASIGEFAATVPGFIERAREKAQRSQAQDNADRQPQPMRKRRRRRAQ
;
A
#
# COMPACT_ATOMS: atom_id res chain seq x y z
N MET A 1 11.02 -1.55 1.78
CA MET A 1 9.57 -1.67 2.05
C MET A 1 8.94 -2.98 1.51
N TYR A 2 9.75 -4.02 1.24
CA TYR A 2 9.27 -5.29 0.68
C TYR A 2 9.17 -6.43 1.70
N THR A 3 9.38 -6.15 2.99
CA THR A 3 9.11 -7.11 4.08
C THR A 3 7.63 -7.46 4.15
N GLY A 4 7.30 -8.63 4.66
CA GLY A 4 5.95 -9.18 4.54
C GLY A 4 5.46 -9.39 3.10
N TRP A 5 6.33 -9.43 2.09
CA TRP A 5 5.94 -9.71 0.70
C TRP A 5 7.04 -10.45 -0.08
N MET A 6 8.20 -9.83 -0.27
CA MET A 6 9.36 -10.49 -0.90
C MET A 6 10.16 -11.28 0.13
N ALA A 7 10.30 -10.73 1.33
CA ALA A 7 10.84 -11.37 2.51
C ALA A 7 9.75 -11.41 3.60
N PRO A 8 9.69 -12.44 4.47
CA PRO A 8 8.74 -12.48 5.57
C PRO A 8 9.06 -11.42 6.64
N PHE A 9 8.08 -11.11 7.49
CA PHE A 9 8.35 -10.34 8.70
C PHE A 9 9.07 -11.21 9.75
N PRO A 10 9.93 -10.62 10.59
CA PRO A 10 10.57 -11.35 11.68
C PRO A 10 9.57 -11.67 12.79
N ILE A 11 9.28 -12.96 12.97
CA ILE A 11 8.37 -13.52 13.99
C ILE A 11 9.14 -14.26 15.10
N ASN A 12 8.44 -14.68 16.15
CA ASN A 12 8.98 -15.36 17.33
C ASN A 12 10.08 -14.56 18.05
N ARG A 13 9.89 -13.24 18.13
CA ARG A 13 10.78 -12.31 18.82
C ARG A 13 10.00 -11.39 19.74
N LYS A 14 10.69 -10.74 20.67
CA LYS A 14 10.11 -9.63 21.44
C LYS A 14 10.07 -8.35 20.61
N LEU A 15 9.14 -7.47 20.94
CA LEU A 15 9.12 -6.10 20.42
C LEU A 15 10.39 -5.35 20.84
N GLU A 16 10.99 -4.65 19.90
CA GLU A 16 12.12 -3.76 20.13
C GLU A 16 11.66 -2.49 20.87
N ALA A 17 12.58 -1.82 21.58
CA ALA A 17 12.24 -0.63 22.37
C ALA A 17 11.60 0.47 21.52
N TRP A 18 12.13 0.72 20.32
CA TRP A 18 11.58 1.74 19.42
C TRP A 18 10.21 1.35 18.84
N GLU A 19 9.88 0.06 18.73
CA GLU A 19 8.55 -0.40 18.31
C GLU A 19 7.52 -0.11 19.40
N LYS A 20 7.91 -0.31 20.67
CA LYS A 20 7.08 0.06 21.83
C LYS A 20 6.88 1.58 21.93
N GLU A 21 7.94 2.35 21.74
CA GLU A 21 7.89 3.82 21.73
C GLU A 21 7.05 4.37 20.57
N GLY A 22 7.10 3.71 19.41
CA GLY A 22 6.31 4.03 18.22
C GLY A 22 4.88 3.53 18.26
N GLY A 23 4.40 3.05 19.41
CA GLY A 23 3.05 2.51 19.59
C GLY A 23 1.97 3.51 19.15
N LEU A 24 0.98 3.02 18.43
CA LEU A 24 -0.17 3.77 17.95
C LEU A 24 -1.34 3.55 18.92
N PRO A 25 -1.63 4.53 19.80
CA PRO A 25 -2.59 4.33 20.87
C PRO A 25 -4.04 4.43 20.37
N ARG A 26 -4.96 3.74 21.06
CA ARG A 26 -6.40 3.77 20.74
C ARG A 26 -7.16 4.96 21.36
N ILE A 27 -6.43 5.92 21.95
CA ILE A 27 -6.99 7.18 22.43
C ILE A 27 -6.86 8.28 21.37
N ARG A 28 -7.83 9.20 21.35
CA ARG A 28 -7.85 10.34 20.43
C ARG A 28 -6.58 11.19 20.61
N GLN A 29 -5.87 11.43 19.51
CA GLN A 29 -4.67 12.25 19.48
C GLN A 29 -5.01 13.72 19.21
N ASN A 30 -4.58 14.62 20.08
CA ASN A 30 -4.83 16.05 19.91
C ASN A 30 -4.10 16.60 18.69
N GLY A 31 -4.82 17.34 17.87
CA GLY A 31 -4.28 18.01 16.70
C GLY A 31 -4.12 17.14 15.46
N ILE A 32 -4.36 15.82 15.53
CA ILE A 32 -4.32 14.89 14.38
C ILE A 32 -5.75 14.61 13.90
N GLY A 33 -6.02 14.86 12.63
CA GLY A 33 -7.33 14.61 12.01
C GLY A 33 -7.36 13.28 11.25
N PRO A 34 -8.54 12.65 11.10
CA PRO A 34 -8.67 11.43 10.30
C PRO A 34 -8.44 11.74 8.82
N ASN A 35 -7.58 10.97 8.18
CA ASN A 35 -7.35 11.07 6.74
C ASN A 35 -7.11 9.69 6.14
N GLN A 36 -7.84 9.38 5.06
CA GLN A 36 -7.70 8.09 4.39
C GLN A 36 -6.37 7.94 3.65
N ARG A 37 -5.77 9.03 3.17
CA ARG A 37 -4.47 9.04 2.44
C ARG A 37 -4.41 7.96 1.36
N LEU A 38 -5.45 7.84 0.54
CA LEU A 38 -5.60 6.78 -0.49
C LEU A 38 -5.50 5.34 0.05
N GLY A 39 -5.75 5.11 1.34
CA GLY A 39 -5.69 3.79 1.98
C GLY A 39 -7.04 3.06 2.07
N LEU A 40 -8.14 3.81 2.13
CA LEU A 40 -9.50 3.27 2.24
C LEU A 40 -9.98 2.71 0.89
N VAL A 41 -10.61 1.55 0.91
CA VAL A 41 -11.23 0.90 -0.26
C VAL A 41 -12.75 0.94 -0.17
N ARG A 42 -13.29 0.63 1.01
CA ARG A 42 -14.72 0.57 1.28
C ARG A 42 -14.99 0.95 2.72
N ILE A 43 -16.15 1.55 2.96
CA ILE A 43 -16.65 1.90 4.29
C ILE A 43 -18.15 1.66 4.33
N SER A 44 -18.61 1.18 5.49
CA SER A 44 -20.00 1.03 5.87
C SER A 44 -20.14 1.35 7.36
N SER A 45 -21.32 1.17 7.93
CA SER A 45 -21.55 1.28 9.37
C SER A 45 -20.83 0.19 10.18
N ASP A 46 -20.54 -0.94 9.55
CA ASP A 46 -20.14 -2.16 10.24
C ASP A 46 -18.69 -2.57 9.99
N PHE A 47 -18.14 -2.28 8.81
CA PHE A 47 -16.72 -2.44 8.55
C PHE A 47 -16.11 -1.37 7.62
N ILE A 48 -14.78 -1.29 7.67
CA ILE A 48 -13.96 -0.65 6.63
C ILE A 48 -13.01 -1.67 6.01
N GLU A 49 -12.68 -1.46 4.74
CA GLU A 49 -11.58 -2.16 4.07
C GLU A 49 -10.46 -1.19 3.75
N TRP A 50 -9.26 -1.61 4.11
CA TRP A 50 -8.03 -0.87 3.89
C TRP A 50 -7.09 -1.65 2.98
N ILE A 51 -6.29 -0.96 2.17
CA ILE A 51 -5.24 -1.61 1.39
C ILE A 51 -4.08 -2.06 2.27
N ASP A 52 -3.47 -3.17 1.90
CA ASP A 52 -2.10 -3.48 2.28
C ASP A 52 -1.09 -2.52 1.59
N ARG A 53 0.01 -2.26 2.30
CA ARG A 53 1.20 -1.53 1.83
C ARG A 53 1.70 -1.99 0.46
N ARG A 54 1.58 -3.28 0.13
CA ARG A 54 1.99 -3.84 -1.18
C ARG A 54 1.38 -3.06 -2.35
N PHE A 55 0.13 -2.60 -2.24
CA PHE A 55 -0.61 -2.00 -3.35
C PHE A 55 0.14 -0.83 -4.03
N LEU A 56 0.88 -0.01 -3.28
CA LEU A 56 1.66 1.10 -3.83
C LEU A 56 2.75 0.65 -4.81
N TYR A 57 3.44 -0.44 -4.47
CA TYR A 57 4.67 -0.86 -5.14
C TYR A 57 4.45 -1.85 -6.29
N ARG A 58 3.25 -2.44 -6.36
CA ARG A 58 2.95 -3.48 -7.36
C ARG A 58 3.06 -2.98 -8.80
N GLY A 59 3.78 -3.73 -9.62
CA GLY A 59 4.00 -3.35 -11.02
C GLY A 59 4.77 -2.05 -11.23
N MET A 60 5.45 -1.54 -10.20
CA MET A 60 6.33 -0.35 -10.30
C MET A 60 7.78 -0.78 -10.58
N LEU A 61 8.76 0.05 -10.20
CA LEU A 61 10.19 -0.05 -10.53
C LEU A 61 10.74 -1.48 -10.59
N ASN A 62 10.67 -2.25 -9.50
CA ASN A 62 11.29 -3.57 -9.44
C ASN A 62 10.70 -4.54 -10.48
N VAL A 63 9.38 -4.55 -10.64
CA VAL A 63 8.70 -5.40 -11.62
C VAL A 63 9.01 -4.95 -13.03
N SER A 64 9.02 -3.63 -13.27
CA SER A 64 9.34 -3.07 -14.57
C SER A 64 10.75 -3.42 -15.02
N LEU A 65 11.74 -3.35 -14.11
CA LEU A 65 13.12 -3.76 -14.41
C LEU A 65 13.21 -5.24 -14.74
N VAL A 66 12.56 -6.10 -13.93
CA VAL A 66 12.53 -7.55 -14.19
C VAL A 66 11.81 -7.87 -15.50
N PHE A 67 10.73 -7.16 -15.81
CA PHE A 67 9.98 -7.31 -17.05
C PHE A 67 10.84 -6.95 -18.27
N LEU A 68 11.62 -5.86 -18.20
CA LEU A 68 12.61 -5.53 -19.22
C LEU A 68 13.70 -6.60 -19.34
N CYS A 69 14.22 -7.11 -18.23
CA CYS A 69 15.20 -8.21 -18.26
C CYS A 69 14.64 -9.46 -18.94
N VAL A 70 13.38 -9.82 -18.65
CA VAL A 70 12.71 -10.96 -19.29
C VAL A 70 12.55 -10.74 -20.79
N ILE A 71 12.16 -9.54 -21.23
CA ILE A 71 12.11 -9.18 -22.65
C ILE A 71 13.50 -9.30 -23.30
N SER A 72 14.55 -8.79 -22.64
CA SER A 72 15.92 -8.88 -23.15
C SER A 72 16.40 -10.33 -23.28
N PHE A 73 16.15 -11.18 -22.29
CA PHE A 73 16.48 -12.60 -22.36
C PHE A 73 15.66 -13.33 -23.43
N PHE A 74 14.40 -12.94 -23.63
CA PHE A 74 13.55 -13.51 -24.67
C PHE A 74 14.06 -13.16 -26.07
N ILE A 75 14.41 -11.88 -26.31
CA ILE A 75 15.00 -11.43 -27.57
C ILE A 75 16.35 -12.13 -27.81
N PHE A 76 17.20 -12.20 -26.79
CA PHE A 76 18.50 -12.86 -26.89
C PHE A 76 18.37 -14.36 -27.18
N GLY A 77 17.46 -15.05 -26.49
CA GLY A 77 17.15 -16.45 -26.75
C GLY A 77 16.59 -16.68 -28.15
N GLY A 78 15.71 -15.79 -28.63
CA GLY A 78 15.21 -15.82 -30.00
C GLY A 78 16.31 -15.62 -31.03
N TRP A 79 17.22 -14.67 -30.80
CA TRP A 79 18.39 -14.46 -31.67
C TRP A 79 19.31 -15.70 -31.71
N LEU A 80 19.58 -16.33 -30.55
CA LEU A 80 20.34 -17.58 -30.49
C LEU A 80 19.65 -18.72 -31.27
N ALA A 81 18.32 -18.85 -31.13
CA ALA A 81 17.56 -19.87 -31.85
C ALA A 81 17.59 -19.66 -33.37
N VAL A 82 17.46 -18.41 -33.83
CA VAL A 82 17.57 -18.05 -35.25
C VAL A 82 18.99 -18.34 -35.76
N ARG A 83 20.02 -17.94 -35.01
CA ARG A 83 21.42 -18.25 -35.34
C ARG A 83 21.67 -19.75 -35.45
N GLY A 84 21.19 -20.52 -34.48
CA GLY A 84 21.28 -21.98 -34.50
C GLY A 84 20.57 -22.63 -35.68
N SER A 85 19.49 -22.02 -36.18
CA SER A 85 18.72 -22.54 -37.31
C SER A 85 19.40 -22.34 -38.67
N VAL A 86 20.32 -21.37 -38.78
CA VAL A 86 21.05 -21.06 -40.02
C VAL A 86 22.50 -21.56 -40.01
N SER A 87 22.99 -22.01 -38.86
CA SER A 87 24.33 -22.60 -38.69
C SER A 87 24.32 -24.11 -38.96
N ASP A 88 25.50 -24.66 -39.26
CA ASP A 88 25.70 -26.08 -39.51
C ASP A 88 26.61 -26.74 -38.46
N GLY A 89 26.55 -28.07 -38.38
CA GLY A 89 27.45 -28.88 -37.55
C GLY A 89 27.49 -28.46 -36.07
N ASP A 90 28.71 -28.29 -35.56
CA ASP A 90 28.96 -27.99 -34.14
C ASP A 90 28.45 -26.61 -33.71
N GLU A 91 28.45 -25.62 -34.60
CA GLU A 91 27.94 -24.28 -34.31
C GLU A 91 26.43 -24.31 -34.03
N ARG A 92 25.68 -25.12 -34.79
CA ARG A 92 24.25 -25.33 -34.56
C ARG A 92 23.97 -25.91 -33.18
N MET A 93 24.73 -26.92 -32.80
CA MET A 93 24.59 -27.52 -31.47
C MET A 93 24.89 -26.47 -30.39
N PHE A 94 25.98 -25.71 -30.52
CA PHE A 94 26.35 -24.66 -29.57
C PHE A 94 25.24 -23.62 -29.38
N PHE A 95 24.68 -23.06 -30.47
CA PHE A 95 23.62 -22.07 -30.37
C PHE A 95 22.33 -22.63 -29.78
N MET A 96 21.93 -23.85 -30.18
CA MET A 96 20.72 -24.49 -29.65
C MET A 96 20.83 -24.81 -28.16
N PHE A 97 21.99 -25.30 -27.69
CA PHE A 97 22.23 -25.49 -26.26
C PHE A 97 22.29 -24.15 -25.51
N SER A 98 22.84 -23.10 -26.13
CA SER A 98 22.92 -21.77 -25.52
C SER A 98 21.55 -21.14 -25.24
N VAL A 99 20.48 -21.54 -25.95
CA VAL A 99 19.10 -21.09 -25.68
C VAL A 99 18.60 -21.52 -24.30
N LEU A 100 19.13 -22.60 -23.73
CA LEU A 100 18.72 -23.07 -22.40
C LEU A 100 19.04 -22.05 -21.31
N ALA A 101 20.12 -21.29 -21.43
CA ALA A 101 20.52 -20.28 -20.44
C ALA A 101 19.49 -19.13 -20.31
N PRO A 102 19.09 -18.40 -21.37
CA PRO A 102 18.04 -17.38 -21.26
C PRO A 102 16.69 -17.96 -20.84
N VAL A 103 16.33 -19.16 -21.30
CA VAL A 103 15.08 -19.83 -20.87
C VAL A 103 15.10 -20.11 -19.36
N ALA A 104 16.21 -20.66 -18.84
CA ALA A 104 16.38 -20.90 -17.41
C ALA A 104 16.33 -19.59 -16.59
N MET A 105 16.94 -18.52 -17.11
CA MET A 105 16.90 -17.20 -16.46
C MET A 105 15.49 -16.60 -16.44
N ILE A 106 14.73 -16.70 -17.54
CA ILE A 106 13.32 -16.27 -17.57
C ILE A 106 12.50 -17.06 -16.55
N ALA A 107 12.65 -18.38 -16.52
CA ALA A 107 11.96 -19.22 -15.54
C ALA A 107 12.31 -18.81 -14.11
N LEU A 108 13.59 -18.59 -13.80
CA LEU A 108 14.05 -18.13 -12.49
C LEU A 108 13.42 -16.79 -12.08
N LEU A 109 13.46 -15.78 -12.97
CA LEU A 109 12.87 -14.46 -12.71
C LEU A 109 11.36 -14.54 -12.53
N TYR A 110 10.68 -15.39 -13.30
CA TYR A 110 9.25 -15.63 -13.14
C TYR A 110 8.95 -16.21 -11.75
N TYR A 111 9.59 -17.32 -11.38
CA TYR A 111 9.31 -17.99 -10.10
C TYR A 111 9.66 -17.13 -8.89
N LYS A 112 10.74 -16.36 -8.93
CA LYS A 112 11.19 -15.55 -7.79
C LYS A 112 10.42 -14.24 -7.62
N ILE A 113 10.00 -13.61 -8.72
CA ILE A 113 9.47 -12.24 -8.69
C ILE A 113 8.11 -12.15 -9.39
N LEU A 114 8.00 -12.48 -10.67
CA LEU A 114 6.77 -12.21 -11.43
C LEU A 114 5.57 -13.02 -10.95
N SER A 115 5.78 -14.24 -10.44
CA SER A 115 4.75 -15.08 -9.83
C SER A 115 4.13 -14.47 -8.56
N LYS A 116 4.81 -13.49 -7.95
CA LYS A 116 4.30 -12.73 -6.79
C LYS A 116 3.47 -11.52 -7.18
N GLU A 117 3.47 -11.18 -8.47
CA GLU A 117 2.83 -9.99 -9.01
C GLU A 117 1.67 -10.36 -9.93
N PHE A 118 1.93 -11.17 -10.95
CA PHE A 118 0.96 -11.60 -11.95
C PHE A 118 0.07 -12.73 -11.42
N PHE A 119 -1.17 -12.83 -11.92
CA PHE A 119 -2.10 -13.92 -11.60
C PHE A 119 -2.44 -14.08 -10.11
N THR A 120 -2.38 -12.98 -9.34
CA THR A 120 -2.74 -12.93 -7.92
C THR A 120 -4.00 -12.06 -7.73
N CYS A 121 -4.18 -11.40 -6.59
CA CYS A 121 -5.27 -10.42 -6.40
C CYS A 121 -4.83 -9.03 -6.90
N VAL A 122 -5.74 -8.09 -7.18
CA VAL A 122 -5.40 -6.69 -7.57
C VAL A 122 -4.88 -5.89 -6.36
N TYR A 123 -5.42 -6.18 -5.18
CA TYR A 123 -4.99 -5.65 -3.88
C TYR A 123 -5.25 -6.71 -2.80
N TYR A 124 -4.72 -6.50 -1.60
CA TYR A 124 -4.87 -7.39 -0.45
C TYR A 124 -5.58 -6.61 0.66
N PRO A 125 -6.91 -6.81 0.86
CA PRO A 125 -7.68 -6.04 1.83
C PRO A 125 -7.38 -6.43 3.27
N ILE A 126 -7.43 -5.44 4.15
CA ILE A 126 -7.50 -5.61 5.59
C ILE A 126 -8.85 -5.04 6.02
N ARG A 127 -9.76 -5.92 6.43
CA ARG A 127 -11.12 -5.57 6.82
C ARG A 127 -11.18 -5.41 8.33
N PHE A 128 -11.57 -4.22 8.78
CA PHE A 128 -11.81 -3.95 10.20
C PHE A 128 -13.30 -3.97 10.45
N ASN A 129 -13.79 -5.02 11.12
CA ASN A 129 -15.19 -5.14 11.52
C ASN A 129 -15.38 -4.49 12.90
N ARG A 130 -16.11 -3.39 12.92
CA ARG A 130 -16.38 -2.63 14.14
C ARG A 130 -17.31 -3.37 15.09
N ARG A 131 -18.30 -4.09 14.57
CA ARG A 131 -19.32 -4.74 15.41
C ARG A 131 -18.74 -5.90 16.19
N THR A 132 -18.02 -6.78 15.51
CA THR A 132 -17.38 -7.95 16.14
C THR A 132 -16.02 -7.63 16.75
N ARG A 133 -15.50 -6.42 16.47
CA ARG A 133 -14.14 -6.00 16.84
C ARG A 133 -13.08 -6.98 16.35
N ASN A 134 -13.28 -7.53 15.15
CA ASN A 134 -12.32 -8.41 14.47
C ASN A 134 -11.63 -7.68 13.33
N ILE A 135 -10.39 -8.07 13.05
CA ILE A 135 -9.62 -7.68 11.87
C ILE A 135 -9.43 -8.93 11.02
N HIS A 136 -9.88 -8.88 9.77
CA HIS A 136 -9.65 -9.92 8.77
C HIS A 136 -8.57 -9.45 7.80
N ILE A 137 -7.43 -10.13 7.81
CA ILE A 137 -6.28 -9.83 6.97
C ILE A 137 -6.29 -10.81 5.79
N PHE A 138 -6.48 -10.29 4.58
CA PHE A 138 -6.46 -11.09 3.37
C PHE A 138 -5.03 -11.34 2.90
N ARG A 139 -4.64 -12.61 2.78
CA ARG A 139 -3.33 -13.02 2.24
C ARG A 139 -3.49 -14.24 1.34
N ASP A 140 -2.55 -14.40 0.41
CA ASP A 140 -2.48 -15.62 -0.38
C ASP A 140 -2.18 -16.83 0.51
N LYS A 141 -2.61 -18.03 0.09
CA LYS A 141 -2.32 -19.30 0.81
C LYS A 141 -0.82 -19.52 1.06
N ARG A 142 0.03 -19.05 0.14
CA ARG A 142 1.50 -19.10 0.28
C ARG A 142 2.05 -18.25 1.43
N ASP A 143 1.31 -17.22 1.85
CA ASP A 143 1.68 -16.27 2.89
C ASP A 143 0.96 -16.58 4.22
N GLY A 144 0.45 -17.80 4.39
CA GLY A 144 -0.31 -18.23 5.57
C GLY A 144 -1.83 -18.14 5.44
N GLY A 145 -2.35 -17.62 4.31
CA GLY A 145 -3.79 -17.48 4.09
C GLY A 145 -4.42 -16.38 4.94
N ILE A 146 -5.76 -16.42 5.00
CA ILE A 146 -6.53 -15.38 5.69
C ILE A 146 -6.37 -15.54 7.20
N LEU A 147 -6.07 -14.43 7.86
CA LEU A 147 -5.89 -14.35 9.31
C LEU A 147 -7.01 -13.49 9.90
N THR A 148 -7.71 -14.00 10.91
CA THR A 148 -8.67 -13.22 11.70
C THR A 148 -8.15 -13.08 13.12
N VAL A 149 -8.08 -11.84 13.61
CA VAL A 149 -7.61 -11.53 14.97
C VAL A 149 -8.51 -10.51 15.64
N PRO A 150 -8.73 -10.59 16.96
CA PRO A 150 -9.44 -9.55 17.70
C PRO A 150 -8.67 -8.22 17.60
N TRP A 151 -9.36 -7.15 17.21
CA TRP A 151 -8.83 -5.78 17.18
C TRP A 151 -8.12 -5.43 18.47
N ASP A 152 -8.68 -5.84 19.60
CA ASP A 152 -8.15 -5.51 20.90
C ASP A 152 -6.80 -6.17 21.23
N SER A 153 -6.50 -7.30 20.59
CA SER A 153 -5.29 -8.09 20.80
C SER A 153 -4.07 -7.61 19.99
N VAL A 154 -4.29 -6.77 18.97
CA VAL A 154 -3.22 -6.34 18.06
C VAL A 154 -2.51 -5.11 18.61
N PHE A 155 -1.18 -5.19 18.71
CA PHE A 155 -0.34 -4.04 19.02
C PHE A 155 -0.01 -3.29 17.73
N PHE A 156 -0.51 -2.07 17.60
CA PHE A 156 -0.21 -1.22 16.44
C PHE A 156 0.95 -0.30 16.75
N HIS A 157 1.85 -0.10 15.78
CA HIS A 157 2.93 0.86 15.87
C HIS A 157 3.34 1.41 14.50
N ILE A 158 4.13 2.48 14.53
CA ILE A 158 4.79 3.01 13.33
C ILE A 158 5.95 2.08 12.97
N GLY A 159 5.81 1.38 11.84
CA GLY A 159 6.87 0.59 11.25
C GLY A 159 7.85 1.43 10.43
N ARG A 160 9.06 0.90 10.20
CA ARG A 160 10.09 1.53 9.36
C ARG A 160 10.60 0.57 8.29
N GLY A 161 10.86 1.08 7.09
CA GLY A 161 11.43 0.28 6.01
C GLY A 161 12.79 -0.31 6.39
N THR A 162 13.06 -1.57 5.98
CA THR A 162 14.35 -2.23 6.24
C THR A 162 15.52 -1.49 5.62
N ASP A 163 15.45 -1.24 4.31
CA ASP A 163 16.50 -0.50 3.58
C ASP A 163 16.27 1.02 3.70
N MET A 164 15.06 1.45 3.38
CA MET A 164 14.65 2.85 3.43
C MET A 164 14.00 3.17 4.77
N LYS A 165 14.82 3.34 5.82
CA LYS A 165 14.37 3.56 7.21
C LYS A 165 13.54 4.84 7.42
N PHE A 166 13.64 5.79 6.51
CA PHE A 166 12.85 7.03 6.55
C PHE A 166 11.39 6.82 6.15
N LEU A 167 11.10 5.77 5.37
CA LEU A 167 9.74 5.40 5.02
C LEU A 167 9.09 4.70 6.21
N ARG A 168 7.85 5.08 6.49
CA ARG A 168 7.06 4.71 7.67
C ARG A 168 5.70 4.19 7.26
N ASP A 169 5.18 3.23 8.00
CA ASP A 169 3.90 2.57 7.72
C ASP A 169 3.19 2.18 9.02
N ILE A 170 1.91 1.82 8.94
CA ILE A 170 1.19 1.24 10.08
C ILE A 170 1.48 -0.27 10.09
N ARG A 171 1.95 -0.79 11.22
CA ARG A 171 2.10 -2.23 11.46
C ARG A 171 1.21 -2.69 12.58
N GLY A 172 0.59 -3.84 12.38
CA GLY A 172 -0.13 -4.59 13.42
C GLY A 172 0.66 -5.85 13.77
N GLU A 173 1.03 -5.96 15.04
CA GLU A 173 1.74 -7.09 15.61
C GLU A 173 0.75 -7.95 16.40
N VAL A 174 0.63 -9.22 16.01
CA VAL A 174 -0.19 -10.22 16.70
C VAL A 174 0.69 -10.88 17.76
N MET A 175 0.33 -10.68 19.01
CA MET A 175 1.16 -11.02 20.16
C MET A 175 0.63 -12.27 20.88
N GLU A 176 1.55 -13.11 21.35
CA GLU A 176 1.29 -14.14 22.35
C GLU A 176 2.18 -13.83 23.58
N GLY A 177 1.57 -13.20 24.59
CA GLY A 177 2.33 -12.55 25.66
C GLY A 177 3.22 -11.43 25.10
N ASP A 178 4.53 -11.54 25.33
CA ASP A 178 5.53 -10.57 24.85
C ASP A 178 6.15 -10.94 23.49
N ILE A 179 5.68 -12.02 22.85
CA ILE A 179 6.27 -12.56 21.62
C ILE A 179 5.38 -12.24 20.42
N VAL A 180 5.97 -11.64 19.39
CA VAL A 180 5.35 -11.41 18.08
C VAL A 180 5.19 -12.75 17.36
N LYS A 181 3.97 -13.12 17.00
CA LYS A 181 3.65 -14.36 16.25
C LYS A 181 3.32 -14.11 14.79
N ASP A 182 2.71 -12.97 14.50
CA ASP A 182 2.42 -12.55 13.15
C ASP A 182 2.49 -11.02 13.05
N THR A 183 2.77 -10.51 11.85
CA THR A 183 2.88 -9.09 11.56
C THR A 183 2.17 -8.81 10.23
N PHE A 184 1.38 -7.74 10.18
CA PHE A 184 0.88 -7.18 8.93
C PHE A 184 1.17 -5.69 8.84
N ALA A 185 1.27 -5.19 7.61
CA ALA A 185 1.41 -3.78 7.31
C ALA A 185 0.22 -3.30 6.48
N LEU A 186 -0.19 -2.05 6.66
CA LEU A 186 -1.35 -1.49 5.99
C LEU A 186 -1.18 -0.01 5.63
N GLY A 187 -1.93 0.41 4.62
CA GLY A 187 -1.89 1.76 4.07
C GLY A 187 -0.62 2.05 3.27
N HIS A 188 -0.60 3.23 2.65
CA HIS A 188 0.59 3.70 1.96
C HIS A 188 1.69 4.09 2.94
N CYS A 189 2.95 3.93 2.54
CA CYS A 189 4.06 4.44 3.34
C CYS A 189 4.20 5.97 3.20
N ALA A 190 4.76 6.61 4.22
CA ALA A 190 5.04 8.04 4.23
C ALA A 190 6.47 8.32 4.71
N GLU A 191 7.00 9.50 4.40
CA GLU A 191 8.36 9.93 4.80
C GLU A 191 8.40 10.54 6.22
N SER A 192 7.23 10.89 6.78
CA SER A 192 7.05 11.42 8.14
C SER A 192 5.97 10.64 8.90
N ASP A 193 5.91 10.82 10.23
CA ASP A 193 4.91 10.16 11.07
C ASP A 193 3.51 10.71 10.81
N ARG A 194 3.40 11.98 10.43
CA ARG A 194 2.11 12.67 10.34
C ARG A 194 1.10 11.95 9.46
N PRO A 195 1.41 11.57 8.19
CA PRO A 195 0.44 10.85 7.37
C PRO A 195 0.09 9.46 7.92
N VAL A 196 1.03 8.79 8.60
CA VAL A 196 0.80 7.50 9.28
C VAL A 196 -0.19 7.68 10.42
N LEU A 197 -0.01 8.73 11.23
CA LEU A 197 -0.89 9.05 12.35
C LEU A 197 -2.28 9.47 11.89
N GLU A 198 -2.41 10.17 10.76
CA GLU A 198 -3.73 10.55 10.21
C GLU A 198 -4.51 9.35 9.68
N MET A 199 -3.83 8.39 9.02
CA MET A 199 -4.44 7.10 8.63
C MET A 199 -4.85 6.29 9.86
N TRP A 200 -3.98 6.22 10.87
CA TRP A 200 -4.29 5.55 12.13
C TRP A 200 -5.50 6.18 12.82
N GLU A 201 -5.54 7.51 12.90
CA GLU A 201 -6.65 8.23 13.51
C GLU A 201 -7.97 7.98 12.77
N PHE A 202 -7.93 7.80 11.44
CA PHE A 202 -9.11 7.37 10.67
C PHE A 202 -9.60 5.98 11.13
N ILE A 203 -8.72 4.97 11.12
CA ILE A 203 -9.07 3.59 11.49
C ILE A 203 -9.54 3.53 12.96
N ARG A 204 -8.83 4.19 13.86
CA ARG A 204 -9.15 4.25 15.29
C ARG A 204 -10.50 4.91 15.54
N ARG A 205 -10.76 6.09 14.95
CA ARG A 205 -12.07 6.76 15.08
C ARG A 205 -13.19 5.89 14.56
N TYR A 206 -12.98 5.23 13.42
CA TYR A 206 -13.95 4.29 12.90
C TYR A 206 -14.27 3.18 13.91
N MET A 207 -13.24 2.47 14.40
CA MET A 207 -13.40 1.33 15.30
C MET A 207 -13.97 1.70 16.67
N GLU A 208 -13.54 2.82 17.25
CA GLU A 208 -13.92 3.20 18.62
C GLU A 208 -15.14 4.12 18.67
N GLU A 209 -15.25 5.08 17.75
CA GLU A 209 -16.27 6.15 17.80
C GLU A 209 -17.37 5.96 16.74
N GLY A 210 -17.08 5.28 15.64
CA GLY A 210 -18.03 4.96 14.58
C GLY A 210 -17.79 5.70 13.25
N PRO A 211 -18.56 5.35 12.21
CA PRO A 211 -18.37 5.85 10.84
C PRO A 211 -18.58 7.36 10.70
N GLN A 212 -19.38 8.00 11.55
CA GLN A 212 -19.60 9.44 11.51
C GLN A 212 -18.39 10.23 12.04
N ALA A 213 -17.55 9.61 12.89
CA ALA A 213 -16.40 10.28 13.50
C ALA A 213 -15.22 10.51 12.53
N VAL A 214 -15.20 9.80 11.40
CA VAL A 214 -14.14 9.92 10.38
C VAL A 214 -14.43 10.98 9.32
N ALA A 215 -15.68 11.42 9.18
CA ALA A 215 -16.08 12.48 8.24
C ALA A 215 -17.24 13.30 8.81
N GLU A 216 -16.88 14.40 9.49
CA GLU A 216 -17.84 15.36 10.06
C GLU A 216 -18.51 16.22 8.96
N VAL A 217 -17.76 16.54 7.89
CA VAL A 217 -18.26 17.34 6.78
C VAL A 217 -18.76 16.41 5.67
N PRO A 218 -19.97 16.61 5.10
CA PRO A 218 -20.51 15.76 4.04
C PRO A 218 -19.60 15.59 2.83
N LEU A 219 -18.86 16.64 2.43
CA LEU A 219 -17.89 16.59 1.32
C LEU A 219 -16.68 15.69 1.60
N ASP A 220 -16.44 15.29 2.85
CA ASP A 220 -15.37 14.36 3.22
C ASP A 220 -15.83 12.88 3.16
N LYS A 221 -17.12 12.62 2.91
CA LYS A 221 -17.71 11.26 2.83
C LYS A 221 -17.58 10.66 1.44
N TYR A 222 -16.36 10.29 1.06
CA TYR A 222 -16.05 9.61 -0.21
C TYR A 222 -14.75 8.82 -0.09
N VAL A 223 -14.60 7.78 -0.91
CA VAL A 223 -13.34 7.04 -1.00
C VAL A 223 -12.39 7.76 -1.96
N GLU A 224 -11.18 8.11 -1.53
CA GLU A 224 -10.17 8.77 -2.39
C GLU A 224 -9.57 7.80 -3.41
N LEU A 225 -9.41 6.54 -3.00
CA LEU A 225 -8.74 5.51 -3.79
C LEU A 225 -9.69 4.91 -4.83
N SER A 226 -9.13 4.55 -5.98
CA SER A 226 -9.76 3.63 -6.91
C SER A 226 -8.82 2.45 -7.17
N VAL A 227 -9.26 1.24 -6.83
CA VAL A 227 -8.51 0.00 -7.08
C VAL A 227 -8.75 -0.56 -8.48
N ALA A 228 -9.60 0.09 -9.29
CA ALA A 228 -9.94 -0.38 -10.62
C ALA A 228 -8.71 -0.47 -11.54
N PRO A 229 -8.51 -1.56 -12.30
CA PRO A 229 -7.32 -1.83 -13.11
C PRO A 229 -7.35 -1.07 -14.45
N THR A 230 -7.56 0.23 -14.41
CA THR A 230 -7.61 1.11 -15.58
C THR A 230 -6.23 1.73 -15.87
N LEU A 231 -5.95 2.03 -17.14
CA LEU A 231 -4.73 2.74 -17.53
C LEU A 231 -4.62 4.10 -16.83
N LYS A 232 -5.75 4.80 -16.65
CA LYS A 232 -5.80 6.10 -15.94
C LYS A 232 -5.34 5.97 -14.48
N ASN A 233 -5.85 4.98 -13.73
CA ASN A 233 -5.42 4.76 -12.34
C ASN A 233 -3.95 4.34 -12.26
N CYS A 234 -3.48 3.52 -13.20
CA CYS A 234 -2.08 3.12 -13.27
C CYS A 234 -1.16 4.32 -13.56
N LEU A 235 -1.57 5.22 -14.46
CA LEU A 235 -0.84 6.45 -14.78
C LEU A 235 -0.76 7.38 -13.58
N ILE A 236 -1.88 7.63 -12.90
CA ILE A 236 -1.90 8.47 -11.69
C ILE A 236 -1.01 7.86 -10.61
N SER A 237 -1.05 6.55 -10.42
CA SER A 237 -0.19 5.83 -9.47
C SER A 237 1.29 5.96 -9.84
N ALA A 238 1.65 5.83 -11.12
CA ALA A 238 3.03 5.97 -11.59
C ALA A 238 3.57 7.40 -11.43
N VAL A 239 2.74 8.41 -11.73
CA VAL A 239 3.07 9.82 -11.47
C VAL A 239 3.30 10.07 -9.98
N GLY A 240 2.43 9.53 -9.12
CA GLY A 240 2.58 9.62 -7.66
C GLY A 240 3.85 8.94 -7.16
N PHE A 241 4.12 7.71 -7.63
CA PHE A 241 5.30 6.92 -7.27
C PHE A 241 6.62 7.61 -7.65
N THR A 242 6.67 8.25 -8.82
CA THR A 242 7.85 9.00 -9.29
C THR A 242 7.95 10.42 -8.70
N ASN A 243 6.97 10.86 -7.89
CA ASN A 243 6.87 12.22 -7.39
C ASN A 243 6.93 13.29 -8.51
N ALA A 244 6.34 12.98 -9.68
CA ALA A 244 6.31 13.84 -10.86
C ALA A 244 5.16 14.87 -10.77
N THR A 245 5.22 15.72 -9.74
CA THR A 245 4.17 16.70 -9.42
C THR A 245 4.17 17.92 -10.34
N THR A 246 5.28 18.21 -11.02
CA THR A 246 5.40 19.35 -11.97
C THR A 246 5.45 18.88 -13.43
N PRO A 247 5.01 19.72 -14.41
CA PRO A 247 5.08 19.37 -15.83
C PRO A 247 6.50 18.99 -16.29
N THR A 248 7.52 19.72 -15.84
CA THR A 248 8.92 19.46 -16.17
C THR A 248 9.36 18.07 -15.71
N LYS A 249 9.03 17.68 -14.47
CA LYS A 249 9.34 16.33 -13.95
C LYS A 249 8.61 15.25 -14.73
N ARG A 250 7.36 15.49 -15.15
CA ARG A 250 6.58 14.54 -15.95
C ARG A 250 7.18 14.30 -17.32
N ILE A 251 7.68 15.34 -17.99
CA ILE A 251 8.35 15.21 -19.28
C ILE A 251 9.66 14.42 -19.10
N LEU A 252 10.49 14.84 -18.14
CA LEU A 252 11.78 14.21 -17.87
C LEU A 252 11.65 12.71 -17.51
N LEU A 253 10.65 12.36 -16.71
CA LEU A 253 10.42 10.98 -16.25
C LEU A 253 9.40 10.22 -17.10
N SER A 254 8.92 10.79 -18.21
CA SER A 254 7.92 10.17 -19.09
C SER A 254 8.24 8.74 -19.54
N PRO A 255 9.48 8.34 -19.90
CA PRO A 255 9.75 6.95 -20.25
C PRO A 255 9.54 6.00 -19.06
N PHE A 256 9.92 6.40 -17.85
CA PHE A 256 9.70 5.61 -16.64
C PHE A 256 8.23 5.57 -16.25
N ILE A 257 7.53 6.71 -16.31
CA ILE A 257 6.10 6.80 -16.02
C ILE A 257 5.32 5.91 -16.99
N GLY A 258 5.61 5.96 -18.29
CA GLY A 258 4.98 5.11 -19.30
C GLY A 258 5.23 3.62 -19.06
N LEU A 259 6.48 3.25 -18.77
CA LEU A 259 6.85 1.87 -18.43
C LEU A 259 6.12 1.36 -17.19
N PHE A 260 6.12 2.12 -16.09
CA PHE A 260 5.47 1.72 -14.84
C PHE A 260 3.95 1.65 -15.02
N THR A 261 3.37 2.57 -15.79
CA THR A 261 1.94 2.55 -16.14
C THR A 261 1.58 1.27 -16.88
N LEU A 262 2.32 0.92 -17.93
CA LEU A 262 2.06 -0.25 -18.75
C LEU A 262 2.24 -1.54 -17.96
N VAL A 263 3.36 -1.67 -17.23
CA VAL A 263 3.66 -2.88 -16.45
C VAL A 263 2.64 -3.08 -15.33
N ARG A 264 2.31 -2.03 -14.56
CA ARG A 264 1.27 -2.12 -13.53
C ARG A 264 -0.10 -2.47 -14.11
N TRP A 265 -0.45 -1.89 -15.25
CA TRP A 265 -1.70 -2.22 -15.94
C TRP A 265 -1.74 -3.69 -16.36
N LEU A 266 -0.66 -4.22 -16.95
CA LEU A 266 -0.54 -5.64 -17.30
C LEU A 266 -0.67 -6.54 -16.06
N VAL A 267 0.06 -6.21 -14.98
CA VAL A 267 -0.01 -6.96 -13.70
C VAL A 267 -1.46 -7.03 -13.25
N PHE A 268 -2.15 -5.90 -13.14
CA PHE A 268 -3.52 -5.87 -12.64
C PHE A 268 -4.54 -6.51 -13.58
N LYS A 269 -4.34 -6.44 -14.90
CA LYS A 269 -5.21 -7.14 -15.86
C LYS A 269 -5.15 -8.65 -15.75
N THR A 270 -4.02 -9.20 -15.29
CA THR A 270 -3.91 -10.64 -15.02
C THR A 270 -4.39 -11.05 -13.63
N CYS A 271 -4.67 -10.08 -12.74
CA CYS A 271 -5.06 -10.34 -11.36
C CYS A 271 -6.59 -10.35 -11.19
N LYS A 272 -7.05 -11.07 -10.17
CA LYS A 272 -8.46 -11.14 -9.78
C LYS A 272 -8.79 -10.17 -8.65
N GLU A 273 -10.07 -9.88 -8.46
CA GLU A 273 -10.51 -9.15 -7.26
C GLU A 273 -10.42 -10.05 -6.02
N PRO A 274 -9.99 -9.50 -4.86
CA PRO A 274 -9.96 -10.25 -3.60
C PRO A 274 -11.38 -10.53 -3.12
N GLN A 275 -11.63 -11.73 -2.61
CA GLN A 275 -12.92 -12.13 -2.04
C GLN A 275 -12.66 -12.91 -0.75
N PHE A 276 -13.23 -12.45 0.37
CA PHE A 276 -13.14 -13.23 1.59
C PHE A 276 -14.03 -14.49 1.49
N PRO A 277 -13.74 -15.51 2.30
CA PRO A 277 -14.60 -16.67 2.46
C PRO A 277 -16.03 -16.30 2.84
N PRO A 278 -17.03 -17.13 2.47
CA PRO A 278 -18.44 -16.85 2.70
C PRO A 278 -18.79 -16.52 4.15
N GLU A 279 -18.09 -17.11 5.12
CA GLU A 279 -18.29 -16.87 6.55
C GLU A 279 -17.99 -15.41 6.94
N ILE A 280 -16.89 -14.83 6.44
CA ILE A 280 -16.52 -13.43 6.71
C ILE A 280 -17.43 -12.48 5.92
N GLU A 281 -17.82 -12.85 4.70
CA GLU A 281 -18.74 -12.02 3.90
C GLU A 281 -20.16 -12.00 4.49
N ALA A 282 -20.61 -13.10 5.10
CA ALA A 282 -21.88 -13.15 5.81
C ALA A 282 -21.85 -12.30 7.08
N GLU A 283 -20.74 -12.33 7.84
CA GLU A 283 -20.53 -11.49 9.02
C GLU A 283 -20.47 -9.99 8.68
N CYS A 284 -19.89 -9.65 7.51
CA CYS A 284 -19.72 -8.28 7.03
C CYS A 284 -20.77 -7.88 5.97
N ARG A 285 -22.00 -8.38 6.07
CA ARG A 285 -23.06 -8.00 5.14
C ARG A 285 -23.47 -6.54 5.36
N VAL A 286 -23.38 -5.73 4.31
CA VAL A 286 -23.85 -4.34 4.34
C VAL A 286 -25.36 -4.30 4.11
N GLU A 287 -26.05 -3.57 4.98
CA GLU A 287 -27.49 -3.31 4.83
C GLU A 287 -27.76 -2.46 3.58
N PRO A 288 -28.78 -2.78 2.76
CA PRO A 288 -29.02 -2.10 1.48
C PRO A 288 -29.14 -0.56 1.55
N ASN A 289 -29.57 -0.02 2.71
CA ASN A 289 -29.80 1.41 2.92
C ASN A 289 -28.83 2.02 3.97
N ASP A 290 -27.65 1.44 4.14
CA ASP A 290 -26.66 1.94 5.09
C ASP A 290 -26.20 3.37 4.72
N PRO A 291 -26.45 4.40 5.56
CA PRO A 291 -26.12 5.79 5.27
C PRO A 291 -24.61 6.08 5.27
N ASN A 292 -23.79 5.13 5.72
CA ASN A 292 -22.34 5.27 5.80
C ASN A 292 -21.60 4.55 4.67
N VAL A 293 -22.32 4.05 3.66
CA VAL A 293 -21.69 3.61 2.41
C VAL A 293 -21.28 4.83 1.61
N TRP A 294 -19.98 5.04 1.49
CA TRP A 294 -19.44 6.17 0.75
C TRP A 294 -19.32 5.88 -0.75
N PRO A 295 -19.49 6.89 -1.62
CA PRO A 295 -19.26 6.74 -3.04
C PRO A 295 -17.79 6.41 -3.33
N ILE A 296 -17.58 5.41 -4.20
CA ILE A 296 -16.27 4.94 -4.65
C ILE A 296 -16.04 5.44 -6.07
N PRO A 297 -14.92 6.10 -6.37
CA PRO A 297 -14.66 6.63 -7.70
C PRO A 297 -14.20 5.52 -8.64
N ALA A 298 -14.67 5.56 -9.90
CA ALA A 298 -14.18 4.71 -10.97
C ALA A 298 -12.74 5.04 -11.36
N SER A 299 -12.30 6.29 -11.10
CA SER A 299 -10.89 6.66 -11.24
C SER A 299 -10.42 7.65 -10.18
N ILE A 300 -9.14 7.57 -9.80
CA ILE A 300 -8.55 8.51 -8.84
C ILE A 300 -8.77 9.95 -9.32
N GLY A 301 -9.34 10.79 -8.44
CA GLY A 301 -9.64 12.19 -8.72
C GLY A 301 -10.93 12.45 -9.51
N GLU A 302 -11.80 11.45 -9.72
CA GLU A 302 -13.09 11.65 -10.38
C GLU A 302 -13.97 12.71 -9.71
N PHE A 303 -14.15 12.65 -8.39
CA PHE A 303 -14.99 13.62 -7.67
C PHE A 303 -14.43 15.04 -7.71
N ALA A 304 -13.12 15.21 -7.90
CA ALA A 304 -12.55 16.54 -8.14
C ALA A 304 -13.03 17.16 -9.45
N ALA A 305 -13.40 16.35 -10.44
CA ALA A 305 -13.93 16.82 -11.71
C ALA A 305 -15.47 16.95 -11.71
N THR A 306 -16.18 16.20 -10.87
CA THR A 306 -17.65 16.07 -10.95
C THR A 306 -18.41 16.71 -9.80
N VAL A 307 -17.78 16.97 -8.65
CA VAL A 307 -18.44 17.48 -7.44
C VAL A 307 -18.05 18.95 -7.20
N PRO A 308 -18.99 19.91 -7.26
CA PRO A 308 -18.72 21.31 -6.94
C PRO A 308 -18.21 21.49 -5.50
N GLY A 309 -17.25 22.40 -5.29
CA GLY A 309 -16.68 22.68 -3.96
C GLY A 309 -15.67 21.65 -3.46
N PHE A 310 -15.52 20.52 -4.17
CA PHE A 310 -14.65 19.43 -3.75
C PHE A 310 -13.17 19.82 -3.81
N ILE A 311 -12.73 20.49 -4.87
CA ILE A 311 -11.32 20.89 -5.03
C ILE A 311 -10.93 21.89 -3.94
N GLU A 312 -11.78 22.87 -3.63
CA GLU A 312 -11.54 23.83 -2.57
C GLU A 312 -11.38 23.12 -1.22
N ARG A 313 -12.31 22.22 -0.89
CA ARG A 313 -12.25 21.44 0.35
C ARG A 313 -11.00 20.54 0.43
N ALA A 314 -10.68 19.85 -0.65
CA ALA A 314 -9.50 19.00 -0.72
C ALA A 314 -8.20 19.80 -0.55
N ARG A 315 -8.11 21.00 -1.16
CA ARG A 315 -6.98 21.92 -0.97
C ARG A 315 -6.87 22.41 0.46
N GLU A 316 -7.97 22.81 1.08
CA GLU A 316 -8.01 23.24 2.49
C GLU A 316 -7.47 22.13 3.42
N LYS A 317 -7.96 20.90 3.24
CA LYS A 317 -7.52 19.73 4.02
C LYS A 317 -6.03 19.43 3.81
N ALA A 318 -5.56 19.48 2.56
CA ALA A 318 -4.16 19.26 2.23
C ALA A 318 -3.24 20.34 2.81
N GLN A 319 -3.61 21.61 2.70
CA GLN A 319 -2.85 22.74 3.26
C GLN A 319 -2.78 22.66 4.78
N ARG A 320 -3.89 22.36 5.46
CA ARG A 320 -3.93 22.20 6.92
C ARG A 320 -3.01 21.07 7.37
N SER A 321 -3.10 19.91 6.72
CA SER A 321 -2.26 18.76 7.02
C SER A 321 -0.78 19.06 6.78
N GLN A 322 -0.44 19.71 5.66
CA GLN A 322 0.94 20.09 5.33
C GLN A 322 1.51 21.13 6.32
N ALA A 323 0.72 22.12 6.71
CA ALA A 323 1.13 23.11 7.72
C ALA A 323 1.44 22.44 9.07
N GLN A 324 0.62 21.46 9.46
CA GLN A 324 0.83 20.69 10.68
C GLN A 324 2.05 19.77 10.59
N ASP A 325 2.25 19.03 9.49
CA ASP A 325 3.45 18.21 9.26
C ASP A 325 4.73 19.07 9.28
N ASN A 326 4.69 20.27 8.67
CA ASN A 326 5.81 21.20 8.72
C ASN A 326 6.09 21.70 10.15
N ALA A 327 5.05 21.96 10.94
CA ALA A 327 5.20 22.37 12.34
C ALA A 327 5.79 21.24 13.19
N ASP A 328 5.37 19.99 12.96
CA ASP A 328 5.88 18.80 13.66
C ASP A 328 7.36 18.52 13.31
N ARG A 329 7.80 18.88 12.10
CA ARG A 329 9.20 18.74 11.65
C ARG A 329 10.13 19.85 12.14
N GLN A 330 9.60 21.00 12.56
CA GLN A 330 10.44 22.06 13.11
C GLN A 330 10.92 21.65 14.52
N PRO A 331 12.23 21.82 14.84
CA PRO A 331 12.70 21.59 16.18
C PRO A 331 11.96 22.54 17.13
N GLN A 332 11.28 22.00 18.15
CA GLN A 332 10.63 22.83 19.16
C GLN A 332 11.67 23.81 19.72
N PRO A 333 11.38 25.13 19.74
CA PRO A 333 12.33 26.08 20.28
C PRO A 333 12.63 25.69 21.72
N MET A 334 13.91 25.48 22.04
CA MET A 334 14.36 25.21 23.41
C MET A 334 13.68 26.21 24.33
N ARG A 335 12.77 25.71 25.17
CA ARG A 335 12.05 26.50 26.15
C ARG A 335 13.12 27.10 27.06
N LYS A 336 13.54 28.35 26.80
CA LYS A 336 14.53 29.05 27.61
C LYS A 336 14.04 28.96 29.05
N ARG A 337 14.71 28.14 29.86
CA ARG A 337 14.52 28.15 31.31
C ARG A 337 14.79 29.58 31.74
N ARG A 338 13.72 30.34 32.02
CA ARG A 338 13.82 31.61 32.73
C ARG A 338 14.52 31.28 34.04
N ARG A 339 15.82 31.54 34.13
CA ARG A 339 16.53 31.63 35.41
C ARG A 339 15.83 32.76 36.16
N ARG A 340 14.97 32.40 37.10
CA ARG A 340 14.58 33.30 38.19
C ARG A 340 15.90 33.64 38.89
N ARG A 341 16.43 34.84 38.68
CA ARG A 341 17.44 35.41 39.58
C ARG A 341 16.70 35.70 40.88
N ALA A 342 16.98 34.88 41.88
CA ALA A 342 16.82 35.27 43.28
C ALA A 342 18.12 36.01 43.64
N GLN A 343 17.98 37.29 43.97
CA GLN A 343 18.68 38.07 44.98
C GLN A 343 18.40 39.55 44.73
#